data_AF-A0A010JMW0-F1
#
_entry.id   AF-A0A010JMW0-F1
#
_cell.length_a   1.000
_cell.length_b   1.000
_cell.length_c   1.000
_cell.angle_alpha   90.00
_cell.angle_beta   90.00
_cell.angle_gamma   90.00
#
_symmetry.space_group_name_H-M   'P 1'
#
loop_
_entity.id
_entity.type
_entity.pdbx_description
1 polymer ?
#
loop_
_entity_poly.entity_id
_entity_poly.type
_entity_poly.pdbx_seq_one_letter_code
_entity_poly.pdbx_strand_id
1 'polypeptide(L)'
;MGQAKQRGSLEERIAQAYQTKLDGERVTIDEAKLRLGLPNTAEFLGYVIHLYDKDEFVGKVDETETVINRVYVKIPDLAKVYDAVEDAVNEALKIDKYRLLVCLLFEFNNKHMIYDVWANFDD
;
A
#
# COMPACT_ATOMS: atom_id res chain seq x y z
N MET A 1 29.61 -13.05 -14.57
CA MET A 1 28.55 -14.07 -14.42
C MET A 1 27.89 -13.91 -13.07
N GLY A 2 26.57 -13.67 -13.04
CA GLY A 2 25.72 -14.06 -11.91
C GLY A 2 25.62 -13.18 -10.67
N GLN A 3 25.43 -11.85 -10.78
CA GLN A 3 24.87 -11.06 -9.67
C GLN A 3 23.35 -11.26 -9.63
N ALA A 4 22.91 -12.44 -9.21
CA ALA A 4 21.52 -12.75 -8.94
C ALA A 4 21.47 -13.52 -7.62
N LYS A 5 20.57 -13.11 -6.72
CA LYS A 5 20.25 -13.72 -5.40
C LYS A 5 20.96 -13.07 -4.20
N GLN A 6 20.64 -11.82 -3.94
CA GLN A 6 20.55 -11.33 -2.55
C GLN A 6 19.40 -10.32 -2.42
N ARG A 7 18.25 -10.65 -3.02
CA ARG A 7 16.96 -10.16 -2.52
C ARG A 7 16.56 -11.19 -1.48
N GLY A 8 16.56 -10.82 -0.19
CA GLY A 8 16.08 -11.69 0.87
C GLY A 8 14.71 -12.28 0.51
N SER A 9 14.41 -13.46 1.06
CA SER A 9 13.13 -14.14 0.85
C SER A 9 11.97 -13.18 1.11
N LEU A 10 10.80 -13.43 0.51
CA LEU A 10 9.60 -12.59 0.70
C LEU A 10 9.39 -12.26 2.20
N GLU A 11 9.56 -13.25 3.06
CA GLU A 11 9.51 -13.11 4.53
C GLU A 11 10.56 -12.16 5.10
N GLU A 12 11.79 -12.18 4.59
CA GLU A 12 12.85 -11.25 5.03
C GLU A 12 12.55 -9.82 4.57
N ARG A 13 11.98 -9.63 3.39
CA ARG A 13 11.54 -8.30 2.91
C ARG A 13 10.36 -7.78 3.71
N ILE A 14 9.41 -8.66 4.05
CA ILE A 14 8.29 -8.37 4.95
C ILE A 14 8.83 -7.95 6.33
N ALA A 15 9.72 -8.75 6.93
CA ALA A 15 10.32 -8.45 8.23
C ALA A 15 11.14 -7.15 8.21
N GLN A 16 11.87 -6.87 7.14
CA GLN A 16 12.68 -5.66 7.01
C GLN A 16 11.84 -4.41 6.75
N ALA A 17 10.75 -4.52 5.98
CA ALA A 17 9.74 -3.46 5.83
C ALA A 17 9.06 -3.16 7.18
N TYR A 18 8.71 -4.20 7.94
CA TYR A 18 8.21 -4.06 9.30
C TYR A 18 9.24 -3.38 10.20
N GLN A 19 10.47 -3.85 10.24
CA GLN A 19 11.49 -3.38 11.18
C GLN A 19 12.00 -1.97 10.85
N THR A 20 12.06 -1.59 9.58
CA THR A 20 12.50 -0.25 9.13
C THR A 20 11.43 0.82 9.33
N LYS A 21 10.13 0.48 9.22
CA LYS A 21 9.03 1.46 9.30
C LYS A 21 8.18 1.40 10.57
N LEU A 22 8.28 0.36 11.41
CA LEU A 22 7.61 0.32 12.72
C LEU A 22 8.33 1.11 13.82
N ASP A 23 9.64 1.36 13.68
CA ASP A 23 10.46 1.97 14.74
C ASP A 23 10.58 3.51 14.65
N GLY A 24 10.37 4.10 13.46
CA GLY A 24 10.67 5.53 13.22
C GLY A 24 9.47 6.47 13.12
N GLU A 25 8.45 6.11 12.32
CA GLU A 25 7.37 7.04 11.96
C GLU A 25 6.13 6.22 11.60
N ARG A 26 5.37 5.77 12.62
CA ARG A 26 3.95 5.53 12.39
C ARG A 26 3.36 6.89 12.04
N VAL A 27 3.34 7.26 10.76
CA VAL A 27 2.51 8.36 10.28
C VAL A 27 1.11 8.01 10.74
N THR A 28 0.68 8.65 11.82
CA THR A 28 -0.66 8.45 12.34
C THR A 28 -1.65 9.03 11.34
N ILE A 29 -2.88 8.54 11.36
CA ILE A 29 -3.97 9.06 10.53
C ILE A 29 -4.05 10.59 10.65
N ASP A 30 -3.80 11.13 11.84
CA ASP A 30 -3.76 12.57 12.12
C ASP A 30 -2.58 13.29 11.45
N GLU A 31 -1.37 12.74 11.53
CA GLU A 31 -0.21 13.28 10.81
C GLU A 31 -0.37 13.23 9.29
N ALA A 32 -0.93 12.14 8.75
CA ALA A 32 -1.24 12.06 7.33
C ALA A 32 -2.24 13.13 6.91
N LYS A 33 -3.29 13.38 7.72
CA LYS A 33 -4.24 14.48 7.48
C LYS A 33 -3.53 15.83 7.50
N LEU A 34 -2.68 16.09 8.49
CA LEU A 34 -1.89 17.33 8.59
C LEU A 34 -1.00 17.54 7.37
N ARG A 35 -0.30 16.49 6.92
CA ARG A 35 0.56 16.52 5.73
C ARG A 35 -0.22 16.78 4.44
N LEU A 36 -1.41 16.19 4.33
CA LEU A 36 -2.33 16.44 3.21
C LEU A 36 -3.07 17.78 3.31
N GLY A 37 -2.95 18.51 4.42
CA GLY A 37 -3.74 19.71 4.68
C GLY A 37 -5.24 19.41 4.83
N LEU A 38 -5.60 18.17 5.17
CA LEU A 38 -6.96 17.74 5.41
C LEU A 38 -7.42 18.17 6.81
N PRO A 39 -8.66 18.68 6.94
CA PRO A 39 -9.23 18.93 8.25
C PRO A 39 -9.52 17.61 8.98
N ASN A 40 -9.67 17.69 10.30
CA ASN A 40 -9.97 16.51 11.14
C ASN A 40 -11.28 15.81 10.76
N THR A 41 -12.17 16.51 10.05
CA THR A 41 -13.42 15.99 9.49
C THR A 41 -13.23 15.03 8.31
N ALA A 42 -12.02 14.90 7.75
CA ALA A 42 -11.74 13.89 6.73
C ALA A 42 -11.95 12.49 7.32
N GLU A 43 -12.73 11.66 6.65
CA GLU A 43 -12.97 10.29 7.06
C GLU A 43 -11.82 9.42 6.57
N PHE A 44 -11.28 8.60 7.47
CA PHE A 44 -10.28 7.62 7.11
C PHE A 44 -11.00 6.33 6.71
N LEU A 45 -10.82 5.92 5.46
CA LEU A 45 -11.45 4.70 4.94
C LEU A 45 -10.59 3.46 5.21
N GLY A 46 -9.26 3.60 5.16
CA GLY A 46 -8.31 2.50 5.38
C GLY A 46 -7.05 2.63 4.54
N TYR A 47 -6.35 1.52 4.31
CA TYR A 47 -5.14 1.44 3.49
C TYR A 47 -5.47 0.87 2.12
N VAL A 48 -4.88 1.42 1.07
CA VAL A 48 -5.03 0.95 -0.31
C VAL A 48 -3.67 0.74 -0.95
N ILE A 49 -3.61 -0.15 -1.93
CA ILE A 49 -2.38 -0.43 -2.68
C ILE A 49 -2.51 0.26 -4.04
N HIS A 50 -1.69 1.29 -4.26
CA HIS A 50 -1.56 2.02 -5.51
C HIS A 50 -0.38 1.50 -6.33
N LEU A 51 -0.58 1.36 -7.63
CA LEU A 51 0.39 0.96 -8.64
C LEU A 51 0.99 2.24 -9.23
N TYR A 52 2.19 2.58 -8.79
CA TYR A 52 2.89 3.79 -9.23
C TYR A 52 3.06 3.87 -10.75
N ASP A 53 3.34 2.72 -11.38
CA ASP A 53 3.64 2.64 -12.81
C ASP A 53 2.41 2.89 -13.70
N LYS A 54 1.22 2.52 -13.22
CA LYS A 54 -0.03 2.51 -14.01
C LYS A 54 -1.07 3.50 -13.53
N ASP A 55 -0.83 4.13 -12.38
CA ASP A 55 -1.81 4.94 -11.68
C ASP A 55 -3.12 4.18 -11.41
N GLU A 56 -3.00 2.91 -11.01
CA GLU A 56 -4.12 2.00 -10.71
C GLU A 56 -4.07 1.60 -9.23
N PHE A 57 -5.16 1.05 -8.70
CA PHE A 57 -5.25 0.52 -7.35
C PHE A 57 -5.61 -0.96 -7.40
N VAL A 58 -5.17 -1.73 -6.41
CA VAL A 58 -5.65 -3.09 -6.21
C VAL A 58 -7.10 -3.01 -5.76
N GLY A 59 -8.04 -3.53 -6.55
CA GLY A 59 -9.48 -3.51 -6.27
C GLY A 59 -10.00 -4.79 -5.63
N LYS A 60 -9.57 -5.95 -6.14
CA LYS A 60 -9.93 -7.24 -5.58
C LYS A 60 -8.77 -8.21 -5.70
N VAL A 61 -8.48 -8.93 -4.63
CA VAL A 61 -7.58 -10.10 -4.68
C VAL A 61 -8.42 -11.34 -4.41
N ASP A 62 -8.30 -12.31 -5.30
CA ASP A 62 -8.95 -13.62 -5.23
C ASP A 62 -7.82 -14.66 -5.28
N GLU A 63 -7.44 -15.16 -4.11
CA GLU A 63 -6.40 -16.19 -3.95
C GLU A 63 -7.08 -17.57 -3.92
N THR A 64 -6.76 -18.41 -4.90
CA THR A 64 -7.16 -19.82 -4.95
C THR A 64 -5.94 -20.71 -4.77
N GLU A 65 -6.14 -22.00 -4.50
CA GLU A 65 -5.05 -22.98 -4.24
C GLU A 65 -3.98 -23.06 -5.35
N THR A 66 -4.28 -22.57 -6.56
CA THR A 66 -3.38 -22.66 -7.72
C THR A 66 -3.08 -21.31 -8.38
N VAL A 67 -3.92 -20.29 -8.18
CA VAL A 67 -3.81 -19.00 -8.88
C VAL A 67 -4.19 -17.85 -7.96
N ILE A 68 -3.41 -16.76 -8.02
CA ILE A 68 -3.75 -15.48 -7.40
C ILE A 68 -4.26 -14.54 -8.50
N ASN A 69 -5.56 -14.26 -8.50
CA ASN A 69 -6.17 -13.30 -9.40
C ASN A 69 -6.27 -11.94 -8.72
N ARG A 70 -5.79 -10.89 -9.38
CA ARG A 70 -5.78 -9.52 -8.86
C ARG A 70 -6.45 -8.60 -9.88
N VAL A 71 -7.51 -7.96 -9.45
CA VAL A 71 -8.23 -6.94 -10.22
C VAL A 71 -7.65 -5.59 -9.86
N TYR A 72 -7.27 -4.83 -10.88
CA TYR A 72 -6.78 -3.45 -10.74
C TYR A 72 -7.86 -2.48 -11.22
N VAL A 73 -8.05 -1.39 -10.49
CA VAL A 73 -9.09 -0.37 -10.74
C VAL A 73 -8.46 1.02 -10.74
N LYS A 74 -8.96 1.95 -11.55
CA LYS A 74 -8.47 3.34 -11.57
C LYS A 74 -9.14 4.24 -10.54
N ILE A 75 -10.23 3.76 -9.94
CA ILE A 75 -11.04 4.54 -9.02
C ILE A 75 -10.67 4.07 -7.60
N PRO A 76 -10.22 4.97 -6.72
CA PRO A 76 -9.86 4.62 -5.34
C PRO A 76 -11.06 4.10 -4.54
N ASP A 77 -12.27 4.55 -4.87
CA ASP A 77 -13.54 4.07 -4.29
C ASP A 77 -13.77 2.55 -4.52
N LEU A 78 -13.32 2.03 -5.66
CA LEU A 78 -13.39 0.61 -5.99
C LEU A 78 -12.16 -0.18 -5.51
N ALA A 79 -11.20 0.50 -4.88
CA ALA A 79 -9.99 -0.14 -4.39
C ALA A 79 -10.31 -1.06 -3.22
N LYS A 80 -9.49 -2.10 -3.07
CA LYS A 80 -9.47 -2.93 -1.89
C LYS A 80 -8.91 -2.10 -0.76
N VAL A 81 -9.79 -1.73 0.15
CA VAL A 81 -9.41 -1.08 1.39
C VAL A 81 -9.09 -2.14 2.43
N TYR A 82 -7.92 -1.99 3.04
CA TYR A 82 -7.38 -2.83 4.10
C TYR A 82 -7.50 -2.08 5.42
N ASP A 83 -7.89 -2.77 6.49
CA ASP A 83 -8.01 -2.17 7.82
C ASP A 83 -6.63 -1.93 8.45
N ALA A 84 -5.69 -2.86 8.20
CA ALA A 84 -4.33 -2.80 8.69
C ALA A 84 -3.33 -2.52 7.56
N VAL A 85 -2.35 -1.65 7.82
CA VAL A 85 -1.22 -1.40 6.92
C VAL A 85 -0.43 -2.68 6.64
N GLU A 86 -0.37 -3.58 7.63
CA GLU A 86 0.34 -4.86 7.56
C GLU A 86 -0.24 -5.76 6.45
N ASP A 87 -1.57 -5.81 6.35
CA ASP A 87 -2.24 -6.61 5.33
C ASP A 87 -2.00 -6.04 3.92
N ALA A 88 -2.05 -4.71 3.79
CA ALA A 88 -1.77 -4.01 2.54
C ALA A 88 -0.30 -4.19 2.10
N VAL A 89 0.65 -4.04 3.02
CA VAL A 89 2.08 -4.23 2.74
C VAL A 89 2.38 -5.69 2.39
N ASN A 90 1.80 -6.64 3.11
CA ASN A 90 1.98 -8.07 2.82
C ASN A 90 1.47 -8.41 1.41
N GLU A 91 0.27 -7.96 1.03
CA GLU A 91 -0.24 -8.17 -0.33
C GLU A 91 0.62 -7.44 -1.38
N ALA A 92 1.06 -6.22 -1.10
CA ALA A 92 1.94 -5.49 -2.01
C ALA A 92 3.29 -6.22 -2.20
N LEU A 93 3.83 -6.84 -1.15
CA LEU A 93 5.05 -7.62 -1.22
C LEU A 93 4.89 -8.93 -1.99
N LYS A 94 3.70 -9.54 -1.97
CA LYS A 94 3.37 -10.68 -2.86
C LYS A 94 3.42 -10.29 -4.34
N ILE A 95 3.41 -9.00 -4.67
CA ILE A 95 3.42 -8.48 -6.04
C ILE A 95 4.79 -7.81 -6.31
N ASP A 96 5.79 -8.61 -6.71
CA ASP A 96 7.13 -8.08 -7.08
C ASP A 96 7.20 -7.54 -8.52
N LYS A 97 6.14 -7.75 -9.31
CA LYS A 97 6.12 -7.39 -10.75
C LYS A 97 5.98 -5.89 -10.98
N TYR A 98 5.36 -5.17 -10.04
CA TYR A 98 5.02 -3.76 -10.20
C TYR A 98 5.58 -2.94 -9.05
N ARG A 99 5.81 -1.64 -9.32
CA ARG A 99 6.11 -0.65 -8.28
C ARG A 99 4.82 -0.32 -7.56
N LEU A 100 4.77 -0.65 -6.28
CA LEU A 100 3.58 -0.49 -5.45
C LEU A 100 3.83 0.47 -4.31
N LEU A 101 2.81 1.27 -4.05
CA LEU A 101 2.71 2.20 -2.95
C LEU A 101 1.54 1.76 -2.08
N VAL A 102 1.76 1.61 -0.79
CA VAL A 102 0.67 1.49 0.18
C VAL A 102 0.36 2.89 0.65
N CYS A 103 -0.89 3.31 0.43
CA CYS A 103 -1.37 4.63 0.75
C CYS A 103 -2.54 4.57 1.73
N LEU A 104 -2.63 5.53 2.63
CA LEU A 104 -3.83 5.79 3.43
C LEU A 104 -4.88 6.41 2.52
N LEU A 105 -6.11 5.89 2.52
CA LEU A 105 -7.25 6.44 1.81
C LEU A 105 -8.11 7.29 2.76
N PHE A 106 -8.32 8.54 2.36
CA PHE A 106 -9.16 9.50 3.04
C PHE A 106 -10.28 9.95 2.13
N GLU A 107 -11.47 10.12 2.70
CA GLU A 107 -12.58 10.81 2.05
C GLU A 107 -12.79 12.18 2.69
N PHE A 108 -12.80 13.23 1.87
CA PHE A 108 -13.16 14.56 2.32
C PHE A 108 -13.93 15.30 1.24
N ASN A 109 -15.13 15.79 1.59
CA ASN A 109 -15.98 16.60 0.71
C ASN A 109 -16.25 15.89 -0.64
N ASN A 110 -16.57 14.59 -0.58
CA ASN A 110 -16.82 13.73 -1.74
C ASN A 110 -15.62 13.55 -2.68
N LYS A 111 -14.40 13.83 -2.19
CA LYS A 111 -13.12 13.60 -2.88
C LYS A 111 -12.29 12.59 -2.10
N HIS A 112 -11.68 11.69 -2.85
CA HIS A 112 -10.72 10.74 -2.32
C HIS A 112 -9.32 11.34 -2.35
N MET A 113 -8.65 11.34 -1.21
CA MET A 113 -7.24 11.70 -1.08
C MET A 113 -6.47 10.49 -0.59
N ILE A 114 -5.26 10.33 -1.12
CA ILE A 114 -4.36 9.25 -0.71
C ILE A 114 -3.05 9.82 -0.18
N TYR A 115 -2.45 9.16 0.80
CA TYR A 115 -1.13 9.51 1.31
C TYR A 115 -0.25 8.27 1.35
N ASP A 116 0.84 8.25 0.59
CA ASP A 116 1.77 7.13 0.59
C ASP A 116 2.51 7.02 1.92
N VAL A 117 2.45 5.82 2.52
CA VAL A 117 3.15 5.50 3.77
C VAL A 117 4.25 4.49 3.54
N TRP A 118 4.16 3.69 2.47
CA TRP A 118 5.14 2.68 2.16
C TRP A 118 5.24 2.43 0.65
N ALA A 119 6.44 2.07 0.20
CA ALA A 119 6.75 1.75 -1.18
C ALA A 119 7.52 0.43 -1.22
N ASN A 120 7.26 -0.42 -2.22
CA ASN A 120 8.02 -1.67 -2.41
C ASN A 120 9.36 -1.48 -3.14
N PHE A 121 9.63 -0.25 -3.58
CA PHE A 121 10.77 0.14 -4.40
C PHE A 121 11.54 1.27 -3.70
N ASP A 122 12.85 1.31 -3.97
CA ASP A 122 13.72 2.44 -3.63
C ASP A 122 13.71 3.41 -4.82
N ASP A 123 13.63 4.72 -4.55
CA ASP A 123 13.71 5.79 -5.55
C ASP A 123 15.13 5.96 -6.12
#